data_AF-Q19Q06-F1
#
_entry.id   AF-Q19Q06-F1
#
_cell.length_a   1.000
_cell.length_b   1.000
_cell.length_c   1.000
_cell.angle_alpha   90.00
_cell.angle_beta   90.00
_cell.angle_gamma   90.00
#
_symmetry.space_group_name_H-M   'P 1'
#
loop_
_entity.id
_entity.type
_entity.pdbx_description
1 polymer ?
#
loop_
_entity_poly.entity_id
_entity_poly.type
_entity_poly.pdbx_seq_one_letter_code
_entity_poly.pdbx_strand_id
1 'polypeptide(L)'
;IRGNRKDYDDWADMGNPGWSYRDVLKYFKKSEDNKMAYEGDHYAAFHGKGGPLKVDMFFGFDPIKDMLMEMVKESGHNLIEDANMEEQIGFTYMQGTVDKGRRY
;
A
#
# COMPACT_ATOMS: atom_id res chain seq x y z
N ILE A 1 -2.15 -3.85 3.01
CA ILE A 1 -1.84 -2.76 3.97
C ILE A 1 -0.76 -3.24 4.93
N ARG A 2 0.17 -2.37 5.31
CA ARG A 2 1.31 -2.66 6.19
C ARG A 2 1.21 -2.03 7.59
N GLY A 3 0.25 -1.16 7.87
CA GLY A 3 0.19 -0.36 9.11
C GLY A 3 0.77 1.05 8.94
N ASN A 4 0.70 1.89 9.98
CA ASN A 4 1.20 3.26 9.91
C ASN A 4 2.71 3.32 10.19
N ARG A 5 3.44 4.21 9.51
CA ARG A 5 4.90 4.40 9.74
C ARG A 5 5.21 4.72 11.20
N LYS A 6 4.36 5.55 11.81
CA LYS A 6 4.53 5.98 13.20
C LYS A 6 4.52 4.81 14.17
N ASP A 7 3.72 3.76 13.91
CA ASP A 7 3.67 2.59 14.79
C ASP A 7 5.04 1.88 14.85
N TYR A 8 5.72 1.77 13.70
CA TYR A 8 7.05 1.17 13.60
C TYR A 8 8.13 2.05 14.23
N ASP A 9 8.07 3.36 14.00
CA ASP A 9 9.02 4.30 14.59
C ASP A 9 8.85 4.35 16.12
N ASP A 10 7.62 4.33 16.61
CA ASP A 10 7.31 4.24 18.05
C ASP A 10 7.87 2.94 18.65
N TRP A 11 7.81 1.80 17.94
CA TRP A 11 8.44 0.57 18.41
C TRP A 11 9.95 0.68 18.54
N ALA A 12 10.61 1.35 17.60
CA ALA A 12 12.04 1.61 17.67
C ALA A 12 12.39 2.49 18.88
N ASP A 13 11.60 3.54 19.12
CA ASP A 13 11.76 4.47 20.25
C ASP A 13 11.49 3.80 21.61
N MET A 14 10.65 2.77 21.65
CA MET A 14 10.43 1.93 22.83
C MET A 14 11.59 0.95 23.13
N GLY A 15 12.71 1.04 22.40
CA GLY A 15 13.91 0.25 22.64
C GLY A 15 14.03 -1.00 21.77
N ASN A 16 13.33 -1.06 20.63
CA ASN A 16 13.47 -2.16 19.66
C ASN A 16 14.29 -1.71 18.43
N PRO A 17 15.63 -1.65 18.51
CA PRO A 17 16.45 -1.19 17.40
C PRO A 17 16.23 -2.07 16.16
N GLY A 18 16.15 -1.43 14.99
CA GLY A 18 15.90 -2.10 13.71
C GLY A 18 14.41 -2.29 13.37
N TRP A 19 13.48 -1.81 14.22
CA TRP A 19 12.04 -1.85 13.98
C TRP A 19 11.44 -0.55 13.43
N SER A 20 12.25 0.48 13.17
CA SER A 20 11.77 1.72 12.54
C SER A 20 11.17 1.43 11.17
N TYR A 21 10.26 2.28 10.69
CA TYR A 21 9.61 2.06 9.39
C TYR A 21 10.63 1.89 8.26
N ARG A 22 11.69 2.72 8.28
CA ARG A 22 12.79 2.64 7.31
C ARG A 22 13.49 1.27 7.33
N ASP A 23 13.70 0.72 8.51
CA ASP A 23 14.42 -0.56 8.67
C ASP A 23 13.56 -1.75 8.23
N VAL A 24 12.25 -1.71 8.49
CA VAL A 24 11.32 -2.78 8.11
C VAL A 24 10.82 -2.69 6.66
N LEU A 25 10.83 -1.50 6.05
CA LEU A 25 10.36 -1.29 4.67
C LEU A 25 11.03 -2.24 3.67
N LYS A 26 12.32 -2.50 3.83
CA LYS A 26 13.05 -3.45 2.96
C LYS A 26 12.46 -4.87 3.00
N TYR A 27 11.90 -5.30 4.13
CA TYR A 27 11.30 -6.61 4.27
C TYR A 27 9.90 -6.66 3.66
N PHE A 28 9.12 -5.58 3.77
CA PHE A 28 7.86 -5.46 3.03
C PHE A 28 8.09 -5.48 1.52
N LYS A 29 9.08 -4.73 1.03
CA LYS A 29 9.45 -4.75 -0.39
C LYS A 29 9.98 -6.12 -0.83
N LYS A 30 10.72 -6.82 0.03
CA LYS A 30 11.24 -8.17 -0.29
C LYS A 30 10.14 -9.22 -0.41
N SER A 31 9.04 -9.10 0.34
CA SER A 31 7.99 -10.12 0.36
C SER A 31 7.04 -10.06 -0.84
N GLU A 32 6.94 -8.91 -1.52
CA GLU A 32 5.95 -8.70 -2.56
C GLU A 32 6.52 -8.65 -3.99
N ASP A 33 5.67 -9.06 -4.93
CA ASP A 33 5.77 -8.79 -6.35
C ASP A 33 4.56 -7.94 -6.76
N ASN A 34 4.65 -6.64 -6.51
CA ASN A 34 3.58 -5.69 -6.73
C ASN A 34 3.52 -5.27 -8.21
N LYS A 35 2.35 -5.43 -8.86
CA LYS A 35 2.21 -5.10 -10.29
C LYS A 35 2.40 -3.63 -10.61
N MET A 36 2.08 -2.73 -9.67
CA MET A 36 2.19 -1.28 -9.83
C MET A 36 3.62 -0.76 -9.60
N ALA A 37 4.52 -1.57 -9.05
CA ALA A 37 5.89 -1.17 -8.79
C ALA A 37 6.74 -1.19 -10.08
N TYR A 38 6.70 -0.13 -10.88
CA TYR A 38 7.58 0.01 -12.05
C TYR A 38 8.92 0.64 -11.65
N GLU A 39 10.01 0.09 -12.18
CA GLU A 39 11.35 0.61 -11.89
C GLU A 39 11.47 2.06 -12.40
N GLY A 40 11.96 2.96 -11.54
CA GLY A 40 12.07 4.39 -11.84
C GLY A 40 10.82 5.23 -11.51
N ASP A 41 9.73 4.61 -11.05
CA ASP A 41 8.50 5.31 -10.64
C ASP A 41 8.43 5.56 -9.12
N HIS A 42 7.60 6.51 -8.67
CA HIS A 42 7.45 6.86 -7.25
C HIS A 42 6.90 5.69 -6.42
N TYR A 43 6.17 4.76 -7.03
CA TYR A 43 5.78 3.49 -6.39
C TYR A 43 6.97 2.63 -5.97
N ALA A 44 8.08 2.61 -6.71
CA ALA A 44 9.24 1.77 -6.40
C ALA A 44 9.97 2.21 -5.12
N ALA A 45 9.72 3.43 -4.62
CA ALA A 45 10.20 3.85 -3.31
C ALA A 45 9.59 2.98 -2.20
N PHE A 46 8.30 2.66 -2.32
CA PHE A 46 7.52 1.97 -1.29
C PHE A 46 7.25 0.50 -1.59
N HIS A 47 7.28 0.09 -2.86
CA HIS A 47 6.91 -1.26 -3.27
C HIS A 47 8.04 -2.05 -3.92
N GLY A 48 7.93 -3.38 -3.85
CA GLY A 48 8.90 -4.33 -4.40
C GLY A 48 8.36 -5.11 -5.59
N LYS A 49 9.29 -5.63 -6.39
CA LYS A 49 9.04 -6.61 -7.46
C LYS A 49 9.90 -7.85 -7.26
N GLY A 50 9.39 -8.98 -7.75
CA GLY A 50 10.09 -10.27 -7.72
C GLY A 50 10.03 -11.02 -6.37
N GLY A 51 9.30 -10.49 -5.38
CA GLY A 51 9.02 -11.21 -4.15
C GLY A 51 8.05 -12.38 -4.35
N PRO A 52 7.90 -13.25 -3.32
CA PRO A 52 7.07 -14.45 -3.43
C PRO A 52 5.57 -14.17 -3.45
N LEU A 53 5.08 -13.02 -2.96
CA LEU A 53 3.64 -12.71 -2.89
C LEU A 53 3.20 -11.83 -4.05
N LYS A 54 2.30 -12.32 -4.91
CA LYS A 54 1.71 -11.47 -5.95
C LYS A 54 0.77 -10.46 -5.29
N VAL A 55 1.01 -9.18 -5.54
CA VAL A 55 0.17 -8.08 -5.04
C VAL A 55 -0.36 -7.29 -6.21
N ASP A 56 -1.67 -7.10 -6.24
CA ASP A 56 -2.36 -6.45 -7.35
C ASP A 56 -3.66 -5.79 -6.87
N MET A 57 -4.26 -5.01 -7.75
CA MET A 57 -5.56 -4.38 -7.55
C MET A 57 -6.68 -5.41 -7.65
N PHE A 58 -7.77 -5.19 -6.91
CA PHE A 58 -9.00 -5.96 -7.10
C PHE A 58 -9.71 -5.49 -8.39
N PHE A 59 -9.29 -6.04 -9.52
CA PHE A 59 -9.89 -5.74 -10.83
C PHE A 59 -11.33 -6.24 -10.95
N GLY A 60 -12.17 -5.38 -11.55
CA GLY A 60 -13.57 -5.64 -11.85
C GLY A 60 -14.33 -4.32 -11.95
N PHE A 61 -15.14 -4.17 -12.99
CA PHE A 61 -16.04 -3.03 -13.09
C PHE A 61 -17.06 -3.12 -11.96
N ASP A 62 -17.03 -2.12 -11.08
CA ASP A 62 -17.98 -2.00 -9.98
C ASP A 62 -18.39 -0.53 -9.89
N PRO A 63 -19.57 -0.15 -10.43
CA PRO A 63 -20.01 1.24 -10.44
C PRO A 63 -20.19 1.82 -9.03
N ILE A 64 -20.33 0.97 -8.00
CA ILE A 64 -20.43 1.42 -6.62
C ILE A 64 -19.07 1.94 -6.13
N LYS A 65 -17.95 1.36 -6.59
CA LYS A 65 -16.61 1.83 -6.19
C LYS A 65 -16.33 3.22 -6.72
N ASP A 66 -16.62 3.47 -7.99
CA ASP A 66 -16.40 4.78 -8.61
C ASP A 66 -17.31 5.84 -7.96
N MET A 67 -18.59 5.51 -7.78
CA MET A 67 -19.54 6.37 -7.07
C MET A 67 -19.07 6.69 -5.64
N LEU A 68 -18.51 5.72 -4.91
CA LEU A 68 -18.00 5.96 -3.56
C LEU A 68 -16.82 6.93 -3.57
N MET A 69 -15.91 6.83 -4.54
CA MET A 69 -14.77 7.75 -4.64
C MET A 69 -15.21 9.18 -5.01
N GLU A 70 -16.24 9.31 -5.85
CA GLU A 70 -16.88 10.60 -6.12
C GLU A 70 -17.51 11.19 -4.85
N MET A 71 -18.29 10.41 -4.10
CA MET A 71 -18.91 10.85 -2.84
C MET A 71 -17.87 11.28 -1.80
N VAL A 72 -16.77 10.54 -1.67
CA VAL A 72 -15.66 10.90 -0.78
C VAL A 72 -15.08 12.26 -1.16
N LYS A 73 -14.86 12.48 -2.46
CA LYS A 73 -14.37 13.76 -2.98
C LYS A 73 -15.36 14.90 -2.71
N GLU A 74 -16.65 14.68 -2.93
CA GLU A 74 -17.71 15.66 -2.65
C GLU A 74 -17.85 15.99 -1.16
N SER A 75 -17.59 15.01 -0.28
CA SER A 75 -17.60 15.22 1.16
C SER A 75 -16.36 15.96 1.70
N GLY A 76 -15.42 16.32 0.83
CA GLY A 76 -14.22 17.08 1.19
C GLY A 76 -13.09 16.24 1.81
N HIS A 77 -13.13 14.92 1.64
CA HIS A 77 -12.09 14.02 2.10
C HIS A 77 -11.03 13.75 1.01
N ASN A 78 -9.79 13.51 1.43
CA ASN A 78 -8.69 13.24 0.53
C ASN A 78 -8.76 11.83 -0.06
N LEU A 79 -8.56 11.75 -1.38
CA LEU A 79 -8.22 10.51 -2.06
C LEU A 79 -6.69 10.39 -2.10
N ILE A 80 -6.16 9.28 -1.59
CA ILE A 80 -4.74 8.96 -1.63
C ILE A 80 -4.49 7.88 -2.66
N GLU A 81 -3.30 7.90 -3.25
CA GLU A 81 -2.92 6.97 -4.31
C GLU A 81 -2.71 5.54 -3.79
N ASP A 82 -2.14 5.39 -2.60
CA ASP A 82 -1.87 4.09 -1.98
C ASP A 82 -1.68 4.24 -0.46
N ALA A 83 -2.37 3.42 0.32
CA ALA A 83 -2.30 3.43 1.79
C ALA A 83 -0.91 3.05 2.37
N ASN A 84 0.02 2.56 1.55
CA ASN A 84 1.38 2.18 1.95
C ASN A 84 2.45 3.16 1.43
N MET A 85 2.05 4.25 0.75
CA MET A 85 2.94 5.31 0.28
C MET A 85 3.07 6.43 1.32
N GLU A 86 3.48 7.63 0.89
CA GLU A 86 3.81 8.77 1.76
C GLU A 86 2.63 9.27 2.60
N GLU A 87 1.51 9.57 1.97
CA GLU A 87 0.27 9.93 2.65
C GLU A 87 -0.53 8.66 2.97
N GLN A 88 -0.80 8.42 4.26
CA GLN A 88 -1.54 7.24 4.71
C GLN A 88 -2.97 7.56 5.19
N ILE A 89 -3.31 8.84 5.29
CA ILE A 89 -4.63 9.31 5.77
C ILE A 89 -5.46 9.70 4.56
N GLY A 90 -6.50 8.93 4.27
CA GLY A 90 -7.44 9.21 3.19
C GLY A 90 -8.11 7.95 2.68
N PHE A 91 -8.71 8.07 1.51
CA PHE A 91 -9.44 6.99 0.84
C PHE A 91 -8.69 6.55 -0.42
N THR A 92 -8.63 5.25 -0.65
CA THR A 92 -7.92 4.69 -1.80
C THR A 92 -8.51 3.36 -2.21
N TYR A 93 -8.17 2.94 -3.41
CA TYR A 93 -8.44 1.59 -3.86
C TYR A 93 -7.46 0.62 -3.20
N MET A 94 -8.02 -0.45 -2.64
CA MET A 94 -7.23 -1.44 -1.91
C MET A 94 -6.52 -2.39 -2.87
N GLN A 95 -5.26 -2.70 -2.55
CA GLN A 95 -4.52 -3.82 -3.12
C GLN A 95 -4.67 -5.06 -2.22
N GLY A 96 -4.55 -6.24 -2.82
CA GLY A 96 -4.58 -7.52 -2.13
C GLY A 96 -3.51 -8.49 -2.63
N THR A 97 -3.29 -9.57 -1.88
CA THR A 97 -2.51 -10.73 -2.36
C THR A 97 -3.35 -11.54 -3.34
N VAL A 98 -3.49 -10.98 -4.53
CA VAL A 98 -4.29 -11.53 -5.62
C VAL A 98 -3.46 -11.57 -6.89
N ASP A 99 -3.71 -12.58 -7.72
CA ASP A 99 -3.17 -12.67 -9.07
C ASP A 99 -4.32 -13.07 -10.00
N LYS A 100 -4.54 -12.29 -11.06
CA LYS A 100 -5.59 -12.55 -12.06
C LYS A 100 -6.99 -12.77 -11.45
N GLY A 101 -7.34 -11.95 -10.45
CA GLY A 101 -8.67 -11.96 -9.82
C GLY A 101 -8.92 -13.14 -8.88
N ARG A 102 -7.89 -13.90 -8.50
CA ARG A 102 -8.00 -14.99 -7.50
C ARG A 102 -7.00 -14.76 -6.38
N ARG A 103 -7.27 -15.36 -5.22
CA ARG A 103 -6.27 -15.47 -4.15
C ARG A 103 -5.01 -16.12 -4.72
N TYR A 104 -3.88 -15.46 -4.50
CA TYR A 104 -2.57 -16.03 -4.74
C TYR A 104 -2.20 -17.04 -3.65
#